data_AF-A0A6N7HN14-F1
#
_entry.id   AF-A0A6N7HN14-F1
#
_cell.length_a   1.000
_cell.length_b   1.000
_cell.length_c   1.000
_cell.angle_alpha   90.00
_cell.angle_beta   90.00
_cell.angle_gamma   90.00
#
_symmetry.space_group_name_H-M   'P 1'
#
loop_
_entity.id
_entity.type
_entity.pdbx_description
1 polymer ?
#
loop_
_entity_poly.entity_id
_entity_poly.type
_entity_poly.pdbx_seq_one_letter_code
_entity_poly.pdbx_strand_id
1 'polypeptide(L)'
;MSSSQGQSFLREFREFRRFLASLWGTLSGISLLFPLSNVFLTVIPIDELNQPFNGLRPAPLTAMTMVVCIFITFATFSRRERFREPARRLRIGRVARISFVVGLASGAVYLLARGFSYNNVIELGDGSEGVHYLNFALFEGFFAVAYVAFFGCLTRSFLVLAMLEFYQPKQPSAEVSEPSSG
;
A
#
# COMPACT_ATOMS: atom_id res chain seq x y z
N MET A 1 31.40 18.29 14.23
CA MET A 1 30.86 16.97 13.83
C MET A 1 29.52 17.03 13.07
N SER A 2 29.01 18.20 12.63
CA SER A 2 27.69 18.29 11.94
C SER A 2 27.74 18.26 10.40
N SER A 3 28.89 18.50 9.76
CA SER A 3 29.00 18.61 8.30
C SER A 3 28.90 17.26 7.55
N SER A 4 29.39 16.17 8.14
CA SER A 4 29.35 14.83 7.52
C SER A 4 27.95 14.19 7.57
N GLN A 5 27.22 14.38 8.68
CA GLN A 5 25.84 13.89 8.82
C GLN A 5 24.88 14.60 7.86
N GLY A 6 25.01 15.93 7.71
CA GLY A 6 24.19 16.69 6.76
C GLY A 6 24.38 16.27 5.31
N GLN A 7 25.63 16.03 4.90
CA GLN A 7 25.92 15.54 3.54
C GLN A 7 25.39 14.12 3.30
N SER A 8 25.47 13.24 4.29
CA SER A 8 24.89 11.90 4.22
C SER A 8 23.37 11.96 4.06
N PHE A 9 22.69 12.76 4.89
CA PHE A 9 21.23 12.91 4.82
C PHE A 9 20.76 13.47 3.47
N LEU A 10 21.42 14.51 2.96
CA LEU A 10 21.06 15.08 1.65
C LEU A 10 21.27 14.09 0.51
N ARG A 11 22.28 13.22 0.62
CA ARG A 11 22.50 12.14 -0.35
C ARG A 11 21.39 11.09 -0.27
N GLU A 12 21.03 10.64 0.93
CA GLU A 12 19.93 9.68 1.13
C GLU A 12 18.60 10.24 0.63
N PHE A 13 18.32 11.52 0.92
CA PHE A 13 17.11 12.19 0.45
C PHE A 13 17.06 12.33 -1.07
N ARG A 14 18.20 12.60 -1.71
CA ARG A 14 18.32 12.65 -3.18
C ARG A 14 18.08 11.27 -3.80
N GLU A 15 18.63 10.22 -3.20
CA GLU A 15 18.41 8.84 -3.63
C GLU A 15 16.94 8.44 -3.46
N PHE A 16 16.31 8.81 -2.33
CA PHE A 16 14.87 8.62 -2.10
C PHE A 16 14.01 9.35 -3.13
N ARG A 17 14.33 10.60 -3.47
CA ARG A 17 13.62 11.34 -4.53
C ARG A 17 13.75 10.70 -5.90
N ARG A 18 14.94 10.22 -6.27
CA ARG A 18 15.14 9.50 -7.54
C ARG A 18 14.37 8.19 -7.57
N PHE A 19 14.32 7.49 -6.44
CA PHE A 19 13.48 6.32 -6.26
C PHE A 19 11.99 6.65 -6.45
N LEU A 20 11.49 7.72 -5.83
CA LEU A 20 10.09 8.16 -6.01
C LEU A 20 9.77 8.60 -7.45
N ALA A 21 10.76 9.11 -8.18
CA ALA A 21 10.59 9.49 -9.59
C ALA A 21 10.53 8.29 -10.56
N SER A 22 10.75 7.06 -10.08
CA SER A 22 10.49 5.86 -10.88
C SER A 22 8.98 5.66 -11.08
N LEU A 23 8.59 4.89 -12.10
CA LEU A 23 7.19 4.62 -12.42
C LEU A 23 6.46 3.98 -11.22
N TRP A 24 7.07 2.95 -10.64
CA TRP A 24 6.53 2.26 -9.46
C TRP A 24 6.66 3.08 -8.18
N GLY A 25 7.70 3.93 -8.07
CA GLY A 25 7.88 4.86 -6.96
C GLY A 25 6.75 5.90 -6.92
N THR A 26 6.38 6.42 -8.07
CA THR A 26 5.27 7.37 -8.23
C THR A 26 3.95 6.70 -7.87
N LEU A 27 3.70 5.49 -8.37
CA LEU A 27 2.51 4.69 -8.00
C LEU A 27 2.44 4.40 -6.49
N SER A 28 3.58 4.13 -5.85
CA SER A 28 3.62 3.94 -4.39
C SER A 28 3.26 5.22 -3.63
N GLY A 29 3.74 6.38 -4.11
CA GLY A 29 3.40 7.68 -3.53
C GLY A 29 1.92 8.01 -3.72
N ILE A 30 1.38 7.80 -4.91
CA ILE A 30 -0.06 7.96 -5.19
C ILE A 30 -0.87 7.03 -4.29
N SER A 31 -0.46 5.76 -4.13
CA SER A 31 -1.17 4.79 -3.29
C SER A 31 -1.12 5.14 -1.81
N LEU A 32 -0.02 5.73 -1.35
CA LEU A 32 0.09 6.26 0.00
C LEU A 32 -0.85 7.44 0.23
N LEU A 33 -1.05 8.30 -0.78
CA LEU A 33 -1.97 9.43 -0.71
C LEU A 33 -3.43 9.05 -0.99
N PHE A 34 -3.68 7.88 -1.58
CA PHE A 34 -5.02 7.45 -1.96
C PHE A 34 -6.00 7.34 -0.79
N PRO A 35 -5.64 6.81 0.41
CA PRO A 35 -6.49 6.88 1.59
C PRO A 35 -6.94 8.30 1.93
N LEU A 36 -6.05 9.28 1.77
CA LEU A 36 -6.36 10.69 1.99
C LEU A 36 -7.28 11.24 0.90
N SER A 37 -7.00 10.94 -0.37
CA SER A 37 -7.89 11.28 -1.49
C SER A 37 -9.28 10.67 -1.32
N ASN A 38 -9.38 9.50 -0.70
CA ASN A 38 -10.65 8.83 -0.47
C ASN A 38 -11.57 9.59 0.50
N VAL A 39 -11.00 10.30 1.48
CA VAL A 39 -11.76 11.18 2.39
C VAL A 39 -12.35 12.38 1.65
N PHE A 40 -11.67 12.88 0.61
CA PHE A 40 -12.14 14.04 -0.15
C PHE A 40 -13.04 13.67 -1.34
N LEU A 41 -12.79 12.53 -1.98
CA LEU A 41 -13.45 12.12 -3.22
C LEU A 41 -14.53 11.05 -3.03
N THR A 42 -14.67 10.49 -1.80
CA THR A 42 -15.67 9.45 -1.44
C THR A 42 -15.74 8.26 -2.43
N VAL A 43 -14.62 7.94 -3.10
CA VAL A 43 -14.56 6.91 -4.15
C VAL A 43 -14.76 5.51 -3.59
N ILE A 44 -14.23 5.24 -2.40
CA ILE A 44 -14.55 4.09 -1.57
C ILE A 44 -15.45 4.64 -0.47
N PRO A 45 -16.75 4.33 -0.51
CA PRO A 45 -17.68 4.98 0.41
C PRO A 45 -17.33 4.58 1.84
N ILE A 46 -17.22 5.53 2.77
CA ILE A 46 -16.97 5.22 4.20
C ILE A 46 -18.22 5.53 5.05
N ASP A 47 -19.21 6.26 4.50
CA ASP A 47 -20.39 6.80 5.22
C ASP A 47 -21.52 7.05 4.20
N GLU A 48 -22.79 7.36 4.50
CA GLU A 48 -23.57 7.45 5.76
C GLU A 48 -24.99 6.85 5.53
N LEU A 49 -25.26 6.30 4.34
CA LEU A 49 -26.55 5.76 3.89
C LEU A 49 -26.36 4.29 3.48
N ASN A 50 -26.03 3.42 4.47
CA ASN A 50 -25.87 1.94 4.47
C ASN A 50 -24.48 1.48 4.94
N GLN A 51 -24.29 1.52 6.27
CA GLN A 51 -23.01 1.73 6.96
C GLN A 51 -22.35 0.42 7.46
N PRO A 52 -21.11 0.09 7.02
CA PRO A 52 -20.24 -0.89 7.70
C PRO A 52 -19.50 -0.31 8.93
N PHE A 53 -19.67 0.98 9.23
CA PHE A 53 -19.13 1.68 10.40
C PHE A 53 -20.17 2.67 10.98
N ASN A 54 -20.81 2.36 12.11
CA ASN A 54 -21.68 3.30 12.85
C ASN A 54 -20.92 3.98 14.01
N GLY A 55 -19.85 3.37 14.52
CA GLY A 55 -19.02 3.88 15.62
C GLY A 55 -17.67 4.44 15.18
N LEU A 56 -17.09 3.88 14.11
CA LEU A 56 -15.75 4.23 13.64
C LEU A 56 -15.80 5.33 12.57
N ARG A 57 -15.45 6.56 12.96
CA ARG A 57 -15.36 7.69 12.02
C ARG A 57 -14.32 7.42 10.93
N PRO A 58 -14.55 7.86 9.68
CA PRO A 58 -13.62 7.67 8.55
C PRO A 58 -12.24 8.28 8.75
N ALA A 59 -12.20 9.44 9.43
CA ALA A 59 -10.98 10.23 9.60
C ALA A 59 -9.91 9.48 10.42
N PRO A 60 -10.21 8.93 11.62
CA PRO A 60 -9.29 8.06 12.35
C PRO A 60 -8.78 6.86 11.54
N LEU A 61 -9.67 6.16 10.84
CA LEU A 61 -9.30 4.98 10.04
C LEU A 61 -8.33 5.35 8.91
N THR A 62 -8.59 6.47 8.24
CA THR A 62 -7.70 7.00 7.21
C THR A 62 -6.35 7.40 7.78
N ALA A 63 -6.33 8.09 8.92
CA ALA A 63 -5.09 8.50 9.59
C ALA A 63 -4.25 7.28 9.98
N MET A 64 -4.85 6.24 10.55
CA MET A 64 -4.15 4.98 10.86
C MET A 64 -3.60 4.32 9.60
N THR A 65 -4.39 4.26 8.53
CA THR A 65 -3.96 3.70 7.24
C THR A 65 -2.76 4.46 6.68
N MET A 66 -2.78 5.79 6.71
CA MET A 66 -1.68 6.65 6.30
C MET A 66 -0.41 6.35 7.11
N VAL A 67 -0.51 6.26 8.43
CA VAL A 67 0.62 5.92 9.32
C VAL A 67 1.21 4.56 8.95
N VAL A 68 0.37 3.55 8.70
CA VAL A 68 0.82 2.23 8.24
C VAL A 68 1.54 2.33 6.89
N CYS A 69 0.99 3.03 5.91
CA CYS A 69 1.61 3.23 4.60
C CYS A 69 2.97 3.93 4.69
N ILE A 70 3.07 4.97 5.52
CA ILE A 70 4.31 5.71 5.79
C ILE A 70 5.34 4.78 6.44
N PHE A 71 4.94 4.03 7.48
CA PHE A 71 5.82 3.09 8.16
C PHE A 71 6.35 2.02 7.19
N ILE A 72 5.49 1.44 6.35
CA ILE A 72 5.87 0.47 5.33
C ILE A 72 6.86 1.10 4.33
N THR A 73 6.66 2.35 3.94
CA THR A 73 7.56 3.09 3.05
C THR A 73 8.95 3.21 3.64
N PHE A 74 9.07 3.72 4.87
CA PHE A 74 10.36 3.85 5.55
C PHE A 74 11.01 2.50 5.82
N ALA A 75 10.24 1.51 6.29
CA ALA A 75 10.76 0.17 6.57
C ALA A 75 11.28 -0.53 5.30
N THR A 76 10.62 -0.30 4.16
CA THR A 76 11.06 -0.85 2.86
C THR A 76 12.31 -0.14 2.38
N PHE A 77 12.36 1.20 2.47
CA PHE A 77 13.52 1.99 2.09
C PHE A 77 14.76 1.72 2.97
N SER A 78 14.59 1.54 4.28
CA SER A 78 15.67 1.17 5.22
C SER A 78 16.31 -0.17 4.86
N ARG A 79 15.55 -1.09 4.25
CA ARG A 79 16.04 -2.41 3.83
C ARG A 79 16.61 -2.42 2.41
N ARG A 80 16.79 -1.27 1.76
CA ARG A 80 17.23 -1.13 0.35
C ARG A 80 18.51 -1.91 0.03
N GLU A 81 19.45 -2.02 0.95
CA GLU A 81 20.71 -2.76 0.72
C GLU A 81 20.47 -4.26 0.43
N ARG A 82 19.39 -4.85 0.97
CA ARG A 82 19.01 -6.25 0.69
C ARG A 82 18.54 -6.48 -0.75
N PHE A 83 18.21 -5.42 -1.48
CA PHE A 83 17.76 -5.46 -2.88
C PHE A 83 18.92 -5.39 -3.87
N ARG A 84 20.12 -5.07 -3.38
CA ARG A 84 21.35 -5.00 -4.18
C ARG A 84 21.90 -6.39 -4.55
N GLU A 85 21.53 -7.43 -3.78
CA GLU A 85 21.93 -8.82 -4.04
C GLU A 85 21.14 -9.45 -5.21
N PRO A 86 21.80 -9.86 -6.32
CA PRO A 86 21.13 -10.43 -7.48
C PRO A 86 20.37 -11.73 -7.16
N ALA A 87 20.95 -12.58 -6.31
CA ALA A 87 20.38 -13.88 -5.93
C ALA A 87 19.03 -13.75 -5.20
N ARG A 88 18.76 -12.62 -4.55
CA ARG A 88 17.51 -12.38 -3.81
C ARG A 88 16.41 -11.72 -4.64
N ARG A 89 16.73 -11.20 -5.84
CA ARG A 89 15.77 -10.48 -6.70
C ARG A 89 14.51 -11.27 -7.02
N LEU A 90 14.64 -12.55 -7.38
CA LEU A 90 13.49 -13.40 -7.70
C LEU A 90 12.57 -13.61 -6.50
N ARG A 91 13.15 -13.81 -5.30
CA ARG A 91 12.38 -13.99 -4.06
C ARG A 91 11.67 -12.69 -3.67
N ILE A 92 12.34 -11.55 -3.80
CA ILE A 92 11.78 -10.22 -3.55
C ILE A 92 10.62 -9.93 -4.52
N GLY A 93 10.77 -10.26 -5.80
CA GLY A 93 9.70 -10.12 -6.79
C GLY A 93 8.47 -10.98 -6.48
N ARG A 94 8.66 -12.21 -5.98
CA ARG A 94 7.53 -13.03 -5.50
C ARG A 94 6.83 -12.39 -4.30
N VAL A 95 7.58 -11.83 -3.35
CA VAL A 95 6.98 -11.12 -2.19
C VAL A 95 6.17 -9.91 -2.63
N ALA A 96 6.63 -9.16 -3.65
CA ALA A 96 5.88 -8.05 -4.23
C ALA A 96 4.52 -8.54 -4.78
N ARG A 97 4.55 -9.58 -5.62
CA ARG A 97 3.35 -10.16 -6.23
C ARG A 97 2.39 -10.71 -5.20
N ILE A 98 2.89 -11.43 -4.20
CA ILE A 98 2.06 -11.95 -3.10
C ILE A 98 1.41 -10.79 -2.36
N SER A 99 2.17 -9.73 -2.03
CA SER A 99 1.61 -8.55 -1.35
C SER A 99 0.54 -7.87 -2.22
N PHE A 100 0.75 -7.77 -3.54
CA PHE A 100 -0.24 -7.23 -4.47
C PHE A 100 -1.53 -8.04 -4.48
N VAL A 101 -1.42 -9.37 -4.63
CA VAL A 101 -2.57 -10.29 -4.68
C VAL A 101 -3.32 -10.28 -3.35
N VAL A 102 -2.62 -10.29 -2.22
CA VAL A 102 -3.22 -10.18 -0.88
C VAL A 102 -3.91 -8.83 -0.72
N GLY A 103 -3.29 -7.74 -1.18
CA GLY A 103 -3.91 -6.43 -1.23
C GLY A 103 -5.23 -6.48 -2.00
N LEU A 104 -5.19 -6.86 -3.29
CA LEU A 104 -6.38 -6.97 -4.12
C LEU A 104 -7.46 -7.88 -3.53
N ALA A 105 -7.09 -9.04 -2.98
CA ALA A 105 -8.02 -9.95 -2.33
C ALA A 105 -8.68 -9.29 -1.11
N SER A 106 -7.92 -8.56 -0.28
CA SER A 106 -8.45 -7.82 0.86
C SER A 106 -9.43 -6.73 0.42
N GLY A 107 -9.13 -6.01 -0.66
CA GLY A 107 -10.05 -5.02 -1.24
C GLY A 107 -11.33 -5.65 -1.82
N ALA A 108 -11.20 -6.78 -2.53
CA ALA A 108 -12.33 -7.53 -3.03
C ALA A 108 -13.22 -8.05 -1.90
N VAL A 109 -12.63 -8.59 -0.84
CA VAL A 109 -13.36 -9.03 0.36
C VAL A 109 -14.08 -7.85 1.01
N TYR A 110 -13.42 -6.69 1.16
CA TYR A 110 -14.05 -5.48 1.69
C TYR A 110 -15.28 -5.06 0.86
N LEU A 111 -15.16 -5.02 -0.47
CA LEU A 111 -16.26 -4.62 -1.35
C LEU A 111 -17.40 -5.66 -1.39
N LEU A 112 -17.06 -6.94 -1.47
CA LEU A 112 -18.04 -8.03 -1.51
C LEU A 112 -18.77 -8.17 -0.18
N ALA A 113 -18.05 -8.19 0.94
CA ALA A 113 -18.64 -8.31 2.27
C ALA A 113 -19.58 -7.13 2.56
N ARG A 114 -19.25 -5.92 2.08
CA ARG A 114 -20.17 -4.79 2.15
C ARG A 114 -21.46 -5.03 1.35
N GLY A 115 -21.33 -5.47 0.09
CA GLY A 115 -22.48 -5.75 -0.77
C GLY A 115 -23.39 -6.86 -0.21
N PHE A 116 -22.80 -7.89 0.40
CA PHE A 116 -23.55 -8.99 1.03
C PHE A 116 -24.18 -8.60 2.37
N SER A 117 -23.49 -7.84 3.22
CA SER A 117 -24.04 -7.44 4.52
C SER A 117 -25.18 -6.45 4.41
N TYR A 118 -25.22 -5.60 3.36
CA TYR A 118 -26.38 -4.73 3.15
C TYR A 118 -27.68 -5.53 2.95
N ASN A 119 -27.61 -6.65 2.21
CA ASN A 119 -28.80 -7.45 1.91
C ASN A 119 -29.19 -8.40 3.04
N ASN A 120 -28.29 -8.79 3.94
CA ASN A 120 -28.56 -9.83 4.94
C ASN A 120 -28.64 -9.31 6.39
N VAL A 121 -28.06 -8.16 6.74
CA VAL A 121 -28.05 -7.68 8.14
C VAL A 121 -29.38 -7.05 8.55
N ILE A 122 -30.24 -6.63 7.61
CA ILE A 122 -31.59 -6.10 7.91
C ILE A 122 -32.55 -7.21 8.35
N GLU A 123 -32.28 -8.49 8.05
CA GLU A 123 -33.14 -9.63 8.43
C GLU A 123 -32.74 -10.35 9.73
N LEU A 124 -31.55 -10.09 10.29
CA LEU A 124 -31.03 -10.79 11.48
C LEU A 124 -31.27 -10.05 12.81
N GLY A 125 -32.03 -8.95 12.79
CA GLY A 125 -32.25 -8.05 13.93
C GLY A 125 -33.40 -8.43 14.87
N ASP A 126 -33.48 -9.69 15.31
CA ASP A 126 -34.43 -10.14 16.36
C ASP A 126 -33.70 -10.76 17.57
N GLY A 127 -32.54 -10.20 17.93
CA GLY A 127 -31.68 -10.68 19.02
C GLY A 127 -31.43 -9.65 20.10
N SER A 128 -31.29 -10.11 21.35
CA SER A 128 -30.91 -9.34 22.55
C SER A 128 -29.85 -8.25 22.29
N GLU A 129 -30.11 -7.03 22.75
CA GLU A 129 -29.31 -5.82 22.49
C GLU A 129 -27.80 -6.00 22.78
N GLY A 130 -27.42 -6.79 23.80
CA GLY A 130 -26.02 -7.01 24.15
C GLY A 130 -25.19 -7.79 23.12
N VAL A 131 -25.81 -8.74 22.40
CA VAL A 131 -25.14 -9.54 21.35
C VAL A 131 -24.97 -8.73 20.07
N HIS A 132 -25.85 -7.76 19.83
CA HIS A 132 -25.77 -6.86 18.69
C HIS A 132 -24.51 -5.98 18.73
N TYR A 133 -24.14 -5.40 19.88
CA TYR A 133 -22.97 -4.53 19.98
C TYR A 133 -21.64 -5.24 19.72
N LEU A 134 -21.49 -6.48 20.23
CA LEU A 134 -20.26 -7.25 20.05
C LEU A 134 -20.07 -7.66 18.59
N ASN A 135 -21.13 -8.18 17.95
CA ASN A 135 -21.09 -8.55 16.54
C ASN A 135 -20.82 -7.34 15.65
N PHE A 136 -21.39 -6.19 16.00
CA PHE A 136 -21.18 -4.94 15.28
C PHE A 136 -19.71 -4.47 15.37
N ALA A 137 -19.12 -4.46 16.58
CA ALA A 137 -17.72 -4.07 16.77
C ALA A 137 -16.73 -5.02 16.07
N LEU A 138 -17.01 -6.33 16.06
CA LEU A 138 -16.20 -7.31 15.32
C LEU A 138 -16.28 -7.08 13.81
N PHE A 139 -17.48 -6.75 13.31
CA PHE A 139 -17.70 -6.43 11.92
C PHE A 139 -16.93 -5.17 11.53
N GLU A 140 -17.08 -4.05 12.26
CA GLU A 140 -16.30 -2.83 12.03
C GLU A 140 -14.79 -3.09 12.07
N GLY A 141 -14.32 -3.81 13.08
CA GLY A 141 -12.90 -4.16 13.22
C GLY A 141 -12.37 -4.94 12.02
N PHE A 142 -13.14 -5.91 11.50
CA PHE A 142 -12.77 -6.66 10.30
C PHE A 142 -12.63 -5.76 9.07
N PHE A 143 -13.59 -4.86 8.82
CA PHE A 143 -13.54 -3.93 7.69
C PHE A 143 -12.39 -2.94 7.82
N ALA A 144 -12.11 -2.45 9.04
CA ALA A 144 -10.97 -1.58 9.31
C ALA A 144 -9.64 -2.28 9.00
N VAL A 145 -9.48 -3.52 9.46
CA VAL A 145 -8.28 -4.33 9.17
C VAL A 145 -8.16 -4.60 7.68
N ALA A 146 -9.25 -4.97 6.99
CA ALA A 146 -9.24 -5.23 5.55
C ALA A 146 -8.88 -3.97 4.74
N TYR A 147 -9.36 -2.80 5.15
CA TYR A 147 -9.04 -1.50 4.54
C TYR A 147 -7.57 -1.14 4.72
N VAL A 148 -7.05 -1.21 5.95
CA VAL A 148 -5.64 -0.97 6.25
C VAL A 148 -4.74 -1.97 5.52
N ALA A 149 -5.12 -3.25 5.49
CA ALA A 149 -4.38 -4.30 4.82
C ALA A 149 -4.35 -4.09 3.30
N PHE A 150 -5.46 -3.69 2.67
CA PHE A 150 -5.53 -3.36 1.25
C PHE A 150 -4.50 -2.30 0.88
N PHE A 151 -4.56 -1.13 1.53
CA PHE A 151 -3.66 -0.01 1.24
C PHE A 151 -2.21 -0.29 1.61
N GLY A 152 -1.97 -0.92 2.76
CA GLY A 152 -0.63 -1.28 3.21
C GLY A 152 0.05 -2.27 2.27
N CYS A 153 -0.67 -3.31 1.83
CA CYS A 153 -0.14 -4.32 0.91
C CYS A 153 0.08 -3.78 -0.49
N LEU A 154 -0.81 -2.92 -0.97
CA LEU A 154 -0.73 -2.29 -2.29
C LEU A 154 0.46 -1.30 -2.34
N THR A 155 0.60 -0.44 -1.32
CA THR A 155 1.76 0.44 -1.14
C THR A 155 3.06 -0.36 -1.07
N ARG A 156 3.08 -1.44 -0.28
CA ARG A 156 4.24 -2.34 -0.18
C ARG A 156 4.61 -2.96 -1.52
N SER A 157 3.64 -3.42 -2.30
CA SER A 157 3.89 -4.03 -3.61
C SER A 157 4.60 -3.04 -4.55
N PHE A 158 4.07 -1.82 -4.66
CA PHE A 158 4.65 -0.79 -5.53
C PHE A 158 6.03 -0.35 -5.07
N LEU A 159 6.26 -0.22 -3.76
CA LEU A 159 7.59 0.07 -3.22
C LEU A 159 8.62 -1.01 -3.57
N VAL A 160 8.23 -2.29 -3.43
CA VAL A 160 9.11 -3.41 -3.74
C VAL A 160 9.43 -3.46 -5.24
N LEU A 161 8.44 -3.20 -6.11
CA LEU A 161 8.65 -3.09 -7.55
C LEU A 161 9.56 -1.91 -7.93
N ALA A 162 9.37 -0.75 -7.30
CA ALA A 162 10.22 0.42 -7.47
C ALA A 162 11.67 0.13 -7.07
N MET A 163 11.88 -0.65 -6.00
CA MET A 163 13.23 -1.05 -5.59
C MET A 163 13.86 -2.00 -6.61
N LEU A 164 13.08 -2.93 -7.16
CA LEU A 164 13.58 -3.82 -8.21
C LEU A 164 13.94 -3.05 -9.48
N GLU A 165 13.15 -2.05 -9.88
CA GLU A 165 13.44 -1.17 -11.01
C GLU A 165 14.70 -0.33 -10.77
N PHE A 166 14.79 0.34 -9.61
CA PHE A 166 15.90 1.22 -9.26
C PHE A 166 17.27 0.51 -9.28
N TYR A 167 17.32 -0.76 -8.86
CA TYR A 167 18.55 -1.55 -8.85
C TYR A 167 18.75 -2.40 -10.11
N GLN A 168 17.93 -2.25 -11.17
CA GLN A 168 18.20 -2.96 -12.42
C GLN A 168 19.54 -2.51 -12.99
N PRO A 169 20.45 -3.44 -13.34
CA PRO A 169 21.59 -3.08 -14.16
C PRO A 169 21.02 -2.50 -15.44
N LYS A 170 21.34 -1.22 -15.71
CA LYS A 170 21.06 -0.61 -17.01
C LYS A 170 21.77 -1.51 -18.02
N GLN A 171 21.00 -2.27 -18.81
CA GLN A 171 21.60 -3.06 -19.89
C GLN A 171 22.44 -2.08 -20.72
N PRO A 172 23.73 -2.38 -20.98
CA PRO A 172 24.49 -1.56 -21.90
C PRO A 172 23.70 -1.56 -23.20
N SER A 173 23.23 -0.38 -23.60
CA SER A 173 22.62 -0.15 -24.91
C SER A 173 23.51 -0.84 -25.91
N ALA A 174 22.97 -1.80 -26.66
CA ALA A 174 23.70 -2.53 -27.68
C ALA A 174 24.57 -1.53 -28.45
N GLU A 175 25.88 -1.68 -28.36
CA GLU A 175 26.81 -1.05 -29.28
C GLU A 175 26.28 -1.39 -30.67
N VAL A 176 25.78 -0.37 -31.35
CA VAL A 176 25.53 -0.42 -32.78
C VAL A 176 26.91 -0.64 -33.37
N SER A 177 27.22 -1.90 -33.66
CA SER A 177 28.38 -2.30 -34.43
C SER A 177 28.30 -1.56 -35.76
N GLU A 178 29.12 -0.52 -35.91
CA GLU A 178 29.37 0.10 -37.21
C GLU A 178 29.81 -1.02 -38.17
N PRO A 179 29.15 -1.18 -39.33
CA PRO A 179 29.67 -2.08 -40.35
C PRO A 179 30.98 -1.49 -40.86
N SER A 180 32.08 -2.17 -40.56
CA SER A 180 33.39 -1.89 -41.16
C SER A 180 33.27 -2.02 -42.67
N SER A 181 33.55 -0.93 -43.35
CA SER A 181 33.69 -0.81 -44.79
C SER A 181 34.59 -1.90 -45.36
N GLY A 182 34.10 -2.59 -46.40
CA GLY A 182 34.86 -3.44 -47.30
C GLY A 182 34.36 -3.22 -48.72
#